data_AF-M1EG44-F1
#
_entry.id   AF-M1EG44-F1
#
_cell.length_a   1.000
_cell.length_b   1.000
_cell.length_c   1.000
_cell.angle_alpha   90.00
_cell.angle_beta   90.00
_cell.angle_gamma   90.00
#
_symmetry.space_group_name_H-M   'P 1'
#
loop_
_entity.id
_entity.type
_entity.pdbx_description
1 polymer ?
#
loop_
_entity_poly.entity_id
_entity_poly.type
_entity_poly.pdbx_seq_one_letter_code
_entity_poly.pdbx_strand_id
1 'polypeptide(L)'
;QMIKLTQEHIEALLDKFGGEHNPPSIYLEAYEEYTSKLDALQQREQQLLESLGNGTDFSVSSSASTDTVTSSSSSSLSVLPSSLSVFQNPTDVSRSNPKSPQKPIVRVFLPNKQRTVVPARCGVTVRDSLKKALMMRGLIPECCAVYRIQDGEKKP
;
A
#
# COMPACT_ATOMS: atom_id res chain seq x y z
N GLN A 1 -9.58 13.32 -13.47
CA GLN A 1 -8.96 14.30 -12.56
C GLN A 1 -9.08 13.77 -11.14
N MET A 2 -7.97 13.46 -10.48
CA MET A 2 -8.00 12.95 -9.10
C MET A 2 -8.42 14.02 -8.10
N ILE A 3 -7.93 15.26 -8.28
CA ILE A 3 -8.27 16.42 -7.44
C ILE A 3 -9.80 16.65 -7.43
N LYS A 4 -10.43 16.73 -8.61
CA LYS A 4 -11.87 16.93 -8.74
C LYS A 4 -12.70 15.85 -8.03
N LEU A 5 -12.32 14.57 -8.18
CA LEU A 5 -13.03 13.48 -7.50
C LEU A 5 -12.87 13.54 -5.98
N THR A 6 -11.68 13.93 -5.49
CA THR A 6 -11.45 14.13 -4.05
C THR A 6 -12.30 15.28 -3.53
N GLN A 7 -12.42 16.39 -4.27
CA GLN A 7 -13.30 17.51 -3.92
C GLN A 7 -14.77 17.09 -3.83
N GLU A 8 -15.29 16.42 -4.87
CA GLU A 8 -16.66 15.89 -4.89
C GLU A 8 -16.93 14.94 -3.69
N HIS A 9 -15.92 14.17 -3.28
CA HIS A 9 -16.05 13.28 -2.12
C HIS A 9 -16.13 14.04 -0.80
N ILE A 10 -15.31 15.09 -0.62
CA ILE A 10 -15.37 15.96 0.57
C ILE A 10 -16.72 16.68 0.62
N GLU A 11 -17.22 17.17 -0.51
CA GLU A 11 -18.54 17.81 -0.60
C GLU A 11 -19.66 16.83 -0.22
N ALA A 12 -19.61 15.59 -0.70
CA ALA A 12 -20.59 14.56 -0.34
C ALA A 12 -20.55 14.19 1.15
N LEU A 13 -19.36 14.18 1.77
CA LEU A 13 -19.16 14.00 3.20
C LEU A 13 -19.83 15.15 3.99
N LEU A 14 -19.54 16.39 3.59
CA LEU A 14 -20.09 17.60 4.23
C LEU A 14 -21.61 17.72 4.06
N ASP A 15 -22.16 17.36 2.89
CA ASP A 15 -23.61 17.32 2.66
C ASP A 15 -24.33 16.37 3.63
N LYS A 16 -23.70 15.24 3.95
CA LYS A 16 -24.29 14.20 4.79
C LYS A 16 -24.16 14.49 6.29
N PHE A 17 -23.05 15.05 6.73
CA PHE A 17 -22.70 15.15 8.16
C PHE A 17 -22.28 16.55 8.64
N GLY A 18 -22.14 17.53 7.74
CA GLY A 18 -21.54 18.84 8.04
C GLY A 18 -22.35 19.73 9.00
N GLY A 19 -23.63 19.41 9.24
CA GLY A 19 -24.50 20.13 10.18
C GLY A 19 -24.81 19.38 11.47
N GLU A 20 -24.21 18.21 11.70
CA GLU A 20 -24.53 17.37 12.85
C GLU A 20 -23.77 17.82 14.11
N HIS A 21 -24.46 17.98 15.25
CA HIS A 21 -23.85 18.48 16.50
C HIS A 21 -22.83 17.50 17.11
N ASN A 22 -22.92 16.21 16.76
CA ASN A 22 -22.02 15.17 17.25
C ASN A 22 -21.72 14.15 16.13
N PRO A 23 -20.88 14.53 15.15
CA PRO A 23 -20.63 13.69 13.99
C PRO A 23 -19.89 12.40 14.38
N PRO A 24 -20.14 11.26 13.70
CA PRO A 24 -19.42 10.00 13.95
C PRO A 24 -17.90 10.16 13.78
N SER A 25 -17.09 9.49 14.61
CA SER A 25 -15.62 9.58 14.52
C SER A 25 -15.08 9.16 13.15
N ILE A 26 -15.70 8.16 12.52
CA ILE A 26 -15.35 7.71 11.17
C ILE A 26 -15.52 8.80 10.11
N TYR A 27 -16.49 9.71 10.29
CA TYR A 27 -16.66 10.85 9.40
C TYR A 27 -15.50 11.83 9.55
N LEU A 28 -15.11 12.14 10.80
CA LEU A 28 -14.00 13.06 11.08
C LEU A 28 -12.69 12.51 10.51
N GLU A 29 -12.40 11.23 10.76
CA GLU A 29 -11.22 10.54 10.21
C GLU A 29 -11.20 10.59 8.68
N ALA A 30 -12.33 10.28 8.04
CA ALA A 30 -12.43 10.35 6.58
C ALA A 30 -12.24 11.77 6.07
N TYR A 31 -12.87 12.77 6.69
CA TYR A 31 -12.74 14.17 6.31
C TYR A 31 -11.29 14.66 6.39
N GLU A 32 -10.58 14.34 7.48
CA GLU A 32 -9.16 14.64 7.65
C GLU A 32 -8.30 13.93 6.58
N GLU A 33 -8.56 12.66 6.29
CA GLU A 33 -7.83 11.92 5.26
C GLU A 33 -8.03 12.52 3.86
N TYR A 34 -9.27 12.84 3.49
CA TYR A 34 -9.57 13.37 2.16
C TYR A 34 -9.04 14.79 1.96
N THR A 35 -9.10 15.64 2.99
CA THR A 35 -8.52 16.99 2.94
C THR A 35 -6.99 16.92 2.82
N SER A 36 -6.32 16.12 3.64
CA SER A 36 -4.87 15.90 3.53
C SER A 36 -4.46 15.35 2.15
N LYS A 37 -5.25 14.42 1.61
CA LYS A 37 -5.04 13.86 0.28
C LYS A 37 -5.25 14.90 -0.82
N LEU A 38 -6.21 15.81 -0.67
CA LEU A 38 -6.45 16.88 -1.63
C LEU A 38 -5.23 17.79 -1.74
N ASP A 39 -4.67 18.20 -0.59
CA ASP A 39 -3.46 19.02 -0.53
C ASP A 39 -2.28 18.32 -1.19
N ALA A 40 -2.07 17.04 -0.87
CA ALA A 40 -1.00 16.24 -1.49
C ALA A 40 -1.15 16.11 -3.02
N LEU A 41 -2.40 16.00 -3.52
CA LEU A 41 -2.68 15.96 -4.95
C LEU A 41 -2.42 17.31 -5.61
N GLN A 42 -2.82 18.42 -4.99
CA GLN A 42 -2.56 19.77 -5.49
C GLN A 42 -1.06 20.09 -5.52
N GLN A 43 -0.33 19.74 -4.46
CA GLN A 43 1.12 19.91 -4.40
C GLN A 43 1.83 19.11 -5.51
N ARG A 44 1.39 17.86 -5.73
CA ARG A 44 1.94 17.03 -6.80
C ARG A 44 1.63 17.60 -8.18
N GLU A 45 0.44 18.15 -8.38
CA GLU A 45 0.07 18.81 -9.65
C GLU A 45 0.99 20.01 -9.93
N GLN A 46 1.25 20.85 -8.92
CA GLN A 46 2.20 21.96 -9.03
C GLN A 46 3.61 21.47 -9.42
N GLN A 47 4.12 20.45 -8.72
CA GLN A 47 5.44 19.89 -9.02
C GLN A 47 5.54 19.33 -10.45
N LEU A 48 4.46 18.72 -10.96
CA LEU A 48 4.39 18.21 -12.33
C LEU A 48 4.36 19.36 -13.35
N LEU A 49 3.64 20.44 -13.04
CA LEU A 49 3.59 21.65 -13.87
C LEU A 49 4.97 22.31 -13.96
N GLU A 50 5.68 22.41 -12.83
CA GLU A 50 7.05 22.92 -12.77
C GLU A 50 8.00 22.04 -13.60
N SER A 51 7.94 20.73 -13.40
CA SER A 51 8.78 19.76 -14.14
C SER A 51 8.56 19.82 -15.66
N LEU A 52 7.32 20.09 -16.10
CA LEU A 52 7.00 20.26 -17.52
C LEU A 52 7.49 21.62 -18.07
N GLY A 53 7.58 22.63 -17.21
CA GLY A 53 8.09 23.97 -17.54
C GLY A 53 9.62 24.07 -17.65
N ASN A 54 10.38 23.08 -17.16
CA ASN A 54 11.86 23.08 -17.23
C ASN A 54 12.45 22.75 -18.62
N GLY A 55 11.67 22.88 -19.70
CA GLY A 55 12.11 22.69 -21.08
C GLY A 55 12.55 23.96 -21.83
N THR A 56 12.47 25.14 -21.21
CA THR A 56 12.95 26.40 -21.81
C THR A 56 14.01 27.03 -20.91
N ASP A 57 15.21 27.08 -21.47
CA ASP A 57 16.39 27.85 -21.10
C ASP A 57 16.13 29.19 -20.39
N PHE A 58 16.68 29.32 -19.18
CA PHE A 58 17.22 30.60 -18.74
C PHE A 58 18.48 30.34 -17.93
N SER A 59 19.62 30.40 -18.62
CA SER A 59 20.95 30.40 -18.04
C SER A 59 21.54 31.78 -18.23
N VAL A 60 21.66 32.59 -17.16
CA VAL A 60 22.85 33.45 -16.95
C VAL A 60 23.07 33.66 -15.44
N SER A 61 24.31 33.42 -15.04
CA SER A 61 24.93 33.45 -13.71
C SER A 61 25.10 34.85 -13.07
N SER A 62 25.62 34.80 -11.83
CA SER A 62 26.47 35.78 -11.08
C SER A 62 25.70 36.49 -9.94
N SER A 63 26.19 36.64 -8.70
CA SER A 63 27.57 36.85 -8.22
C SER A 63 27.76 36.52 -6.72
N ALA A 64 29.02 36.55 -6.30
CA ALA A 64 29.67 36.05 -5.07
C ALA A 64 29.55 36.89 -3.78
N SER A 65 30.19 36.34 -2.72
CA SER A 65 30.85 36.99 -1.53
C SER A 65 29.98 37.12 -0.26
N THR A 66 30.41 36.92 1.01
CA THR A 66 31.70 36.72 1.74
C THR A 66 31.40 36.33 3.22
N ASP A 67 32.32 35.58 3.87
CA ASP A 67 32.73 35.51 5.30
C ASP A 67 31.69 35.45 6.44
N THR A 68 31.84 34.66 7.52
CA THR A 68 32.82 34.88 8.62
C THR A 68 32.85 33.69 9.61
N VAL A 69 34.01 33.44 10.21
CA VAL A 69 34.34 32.45 11.26
C VAL A 69 33.71 32.75 12.64
N THR A 70 33.44 31.71 13.45
CA THR A 70 33.64 31.69 14.92
C THR A 70 33.42 30.29 15.51
N SER A 71 34.36 29.88 16.37
CA SER A 71 34.53 28.56 16.98
C SER A 71 33.77 28.41 18.30
N SER A 72 33.39 27.19 18.71
CA SER A 72 33.78 26.53 19.99
C SER A 72 33.02 25.22 20.33
N SER A 73 33.77 24.11 20.29
CA SER A 73 33.91 23.00 21.28
C SER A 73 32.74 22.46 22.13
N SER A 74 32.50 21.13 22.06
CA SER A 74 32.80 20.16 23.17
C SER A 74 32.57 18.66 22.84
N SER A 75 33.67 17.90 22.91
CA SER A 75 33.93 16.52 23.39
C SER A 75 32.93 15.34 23.28
N SER A 76 33.26 14.42 22.36
CA SER A 76 33.50 12.95 22.49
C SER A 76 32.96 12.10 23.65
N LEU A 77 32.34 10.95 23.33
CA LEU A 77 32.71 9.59 23.83
C LEU A 77 32.36 8.50 22.81
N SER A 78 33.28 7.56 22.63
CA SER A 78 33.36 6.50 21.61
C SER A 78 32.99 5.13 22.18
N VAL A 79 32.47 4.20 21.37
CA VAL A 79 32.84 2.77 21.44
C VAL A 79 32.67 2.09 20.06
N LEU A 80 33.78 1.60 19.51
CA LEU A 80 33.92 0.56 18.47
C LEU A 80 34.53 -0.68 19.18
N PRO A 81 34.35 -1.92 18.71
CA PRO A 81 35.31 -2.43 17.70
C PRO A 81 34.79 -3.49 16.70
N SER A 82 35.35 -3.41 15.48
CA SER A 82 36.04 -4.45 14.66
C SER A 82 35.39 -5.84 14.43
N SER A 83 35.39 -6.51 13.27
CA SER A 83 36.34 -6.64 12.15
C SER A 83 35.68 -7.47 10.99
N LEU A 84 35.71 -7.04 9.73
CA LEU A 84 36.52 -7.51 8.57
C LEU A 84 36.50 -9.00 8.17
N SER A 85 35.88 -9.30 7.01
CA SER A 85 36.40 -10.03 5.81
C SER A 85 35.21 -10.41 4.91
N VAL A 86 34.98 -9.79 3.74
CA VAL A 86 35.64 -9.98 2.43
C VAL A 86 35.81 -11.45 2.02
N PHE A 87 34.79 -11.97 1.33
CA PHE A 87 35.00 -12.69 0.07
C PHE A 87 33.97 -12.18 -0.93
N GLN A 88 34.44 -11.41 -1.91
CA GLN A 88 33.68 -11.13 -3.12
C GLN A 88 33.73 -12.40 -3.99
N ASN A 89 32.57 -12.90 -4.42
CA ASN A 89 32.50 -13.72 -5.62
C ASN A 89 31.83 -12.85 -6.70
N PRO A 90 32.50 -12.57 -7.83
CA PRO A 90 31.95 -11.72 -8.86
C PRO A 90 30.94 -12.50 -9.70
N THR A 91 30.01 -11.76 -10.31
CA THR A 91 29.05 -12.14 -11.36
C THR A 91 27.63 -12.55 -10.92
N ASP A 92 26.74 -11.61 -11.25
CA ASP A 92 25.46 -11.81 -11.94
C ASP A 92 24.19 -11.38 -11.18
N VAL A 93 23.45 -10.59 -11.93
CA VAL A 93 22.34 -9.71 -11.62
C VAL A 93 21.09 -10.58 -11.49
N SER A 94 20.66 -10.91 -10.28
CA SER A 94 19.26 -11.31 -10.10
C SER A 94 18.80 -11.17 -8.65
N ARG A 95 17.85 -10.25 -8.47
CA ARG A 95 17.06 -10.05 -7.25
C ARG A 95 16.55 -11.39 -6.72
N SER A 96 17.25 -11.97 -5.75
CA SER A 96 16.84 -13.20 -5.07
C SER A 96 15.72 -12.87 -4.09
N ASN A 97 14.49 -12.75 -4.59
CA ASN A 97 13.30 -12.85 -3.76
C ASN A 97 13.37 -14.19 -2.99
N PRO A 98 13.23 -14.22 -1.65
CA PRO A 98 13.24 -15.49 -0.92
C PRO A 98 12.06 -16.33 -1.43
N LYS A 99 12.37 -17.36 -2.23
CA LYS A 99 11.37 -18.30 -2.74
C LYS A 99 10.97 -19.20 -1.58
N SER A 100 9.97 -18.75 -0.81
CA SER A 100 9.26 -19.61 0.15
C SER A 100 8.82 -20.89 -0.55
N PRO A 101 8.87 -22.07 0.11
CA PRO A 101 8.38 -23.31 -0.46
C PRO A 101 6.95 -23.10 -0.95
N GLN A 102 6.74 -23.15 -2.28
CA GLN A 102 5.44 -22.92 -2.89
C GLN A 102 4.56 -24.14 -2.61
N LYS A 103 3.94 -24.17 -1.42
CA LYS A 103 2.92 -25.17 -1.09
C LYS A 103 1.76 -25.00 -2.08
N PRO A 104 1.19 -26.09 -2.60
CA PRO A 104 0.05 -25.98 -3.51
C PRO A 104 -1.10 -25.26 -2.80
N ILE A 105 -1.77 -24.36 -3.51
CA ILE A 105 -2.87 -23.54 -2.98
C ILE A 105 -4.13 -23.72 -3.84
N VAL A 106 -5.29 -23.61 -3.19
CA VAL A 106 -6.60 -23.56 -3.85
C VAL A 106 -7.19 -22.18 -3.62
N ARG A 107 -7.61 -21.52 -4.71
CA ARG A 107 -8.32 -20.24 -4.67
C ARG A 107 -9.81 -20.53 -4.76
N VAL A 108 -10.56 -20.12 -3.74
CA VAL A 108 -12.00 -20.38 -3.68
C VAL A 108 -12.75 -19.05 -3.71
N PHE A 109 -13.72 -18.95 -4.60
CA PHE A 109 -14.64 -17.84 -4.67
C PHE A 109 -15.83 -18.11 -3.74
N LEU A 110 -16.15 -17.14 -2.89
CA LEU A 110 -17.25 -17.22 -1.94
C LEU A 110 -18.39 -16.31 -2.40
N PRO A 111 -19.61 -16.48 -1.84
CA PRO A 111 -20.72 -15.58 -2.08
C PRO A 111 -20.35 -14.10 -1.82
N ASN A 112 -21.15 -13.18 -2.37
CA ASN A 112 -20.97 -11.73 -2.23
C ASN A 112 -19.64 -11.22 -2.82
N LYS A 113 -19.20 -11.80 -3.94
CA LYS A 113 -17.96 -11.42 -4.66
C LYS A 113 -16.70 -11.53 -3.76
N GLN A 114 -16.73 -12.39 -2.75
CA GLN A 114 -15.59 -12.61 -1.86
C GLN A 114 -14.70 -13.75 -2.35
N ARG A 115 -13.50 -13.88 -1.76
CA ARG A 115 -12.56 -14.97 -2.06
C ARG A 115 -11.72 -15.34 -0.86
N THR A 116 -11.28 -16.59 -0.81
CA THR A 116 -10.29 -17.08 0.15
C THR A 116 -9.24 -17.93 -0.57
N VAL A 117 -8.08 -18.06 0.04
CA VAL A 117 -7.00 -18.94 -0.43
C VAL A 117 -6.68 -19.91 0.69
N VAL A 118 -6.72 -21.20 0.37
CA VAL A 118 -6.42 -22.28 1.32
C VAL A 118 -5.27 -23.13 0.79
N PRO A 119 -4.35 -23.61 1.64
CA PRO A 119 -3.33 -24.55 1.22
C PRO A 119 -3.97 -25.89 0.86
N ALA A 120 -3.61 -26.46 -0.27
CA ALA A 120 -3.96 -27.84 -0.61
C ALA A 120 -3.11 -28.79 0.25
N ARG A 121 -3.76 -29.63 1.04
CA ARG A 121 -3.09 -30.60 1.90
C ARG A 121 -3.66 -31.99 1.63
N CYS A 122 -2.79 -32.96 1.42
CA CYS A 122 -3.20 -34.36 1.33
C CYS A 122 -3.86 -34.79 2.65
N GLY A 123 -4.96 -35.55 2.55
CA GLY A 123 -5.72 -36.01 3.72
C GLY A 123 -6.65 -34.98 4.35
N VAL A 124 -6.73 -33.74 3.82
CA VAL A 124 -7.69 -32.72 4.28
C VAL A 124 -8.78 -32.54 3.24
N THR A 125 -10.05 -32.58 3.67
CA THR A 125 -11.18 -32.39 2.75
C THR A 125 -11.37 -30.91 2.39
N VAL A 126 -12.08 -30.64 1.29
CA VAL A 126 -12.48 -29.28 0.91
C VAL A 126 -13.37 -28.66 2.00
N ARG A 127 -14.25 -29.47 2.61
CA ARG A 127 -15.12 -29.05 3.72
C ARG A 127 -14.30 -28.55 4.91
N ASP A 128 -13.30 -29.31 5.34
CA ASP A 128 -12.44 -28.94 6.46
C ASP A 128 -11.60 -27.70 6.15
N SER A 129 -11.06 -27.64 4.93
CA SER A 129 -10.25 -26.51 4.46
C SER A 129 -11.03 -25.20 4.45
N LEU A 130 -12.33 -25.25 4.16
CA LEU A 130 -13.21 -24.07 4.08
C LEU A 130 -13.98 -23.77 5.37
N LYS A 131 -13.96 -24.66 6.37
CA LYS A 131 -14.73 -24.52 7.62
C LYS A 131 -14.58 -23.14 8.26
N LYS A 132 -13.34 -22.66 8.41
CA LYS A 132 -13.06 -21.33 8.98
C LYS A 132 -13.64 -20.21 8.13
N ALA A 133 -13.47 -20.29 6.81
CA ALA A 133 -13.93 -19.25 5.88
C ALA A 133 -15.47 -19.15 5.84
N LEU A 134 -16.16 -20.29 5.93
CA LEU A 134 -17.62 -20.35 5.99
C LEU A 134 -18.15 -19.84 7.33
N MET A 135 -17.56 -20.30 8.44
CA MET A 135 -17.96 -19.90 9.80
C MET A 135 -17.81 -18.40 10.03
N MET A 136 -16.72 -17.79 9.54
CA MET A 136 -16.52 -16.32 9.60
C MET A 136 -17.60 -15.51 8.86
N ARG A 137 -18.40 -16.17 8.01
CA ARG A 137 -19.45 -15.56 7.20
C ARG A 137 -20.85 -15.97 7.63
N GLY A 138 -20.97 -16.74 8.71
CA GLY A 138 -22.26 -17.30 9.15
C GLY A 138 -22.85 -18.30 8.16
N LEU A 139 -22.02 -18.95 7.32
CA LEU A 139 -22.46 -19.97 6.38
C LEU A 139 -22.19 -21.36 6.95
N ILE A 140 -23.13 -22.28 6.78
CA ILE A 140 -22.96 -23.69 7.12
C ILE A 140 -22.66 -24.51 5.84
N PRO A 141 -21.74 -25.50 5.89
CA PRO A 141 -21.39 -26.32 4.73
C PRO A 141 -22.56 -27.00 4.04
N GLU A 142 -23.60 -27.34 4.79
CA GLU A 142 -24.80 -28.07 4.38
C GLU A 142 -25.71 -27.22 3.48
N CYS A 143 -25.60 -25.89 3.59
CA CYS A 143 -26.29 -24.93 2.72
C CYS A 143 -25.40 -24.43 1.57
N CYS A 144 -24.20 -25.00 1.38
CA CYS A 144 -23.25 -24.55 0.38
C CYS A 144 -23.03 -25.64 -0.68
N ALA A 145 -23.11 -25.25 -1.96
CA ALA A 145 -22.65 -26.08 -3.07
C ALA A 145 -21.26 -25.61 -3.55
N VAL A 146 -20.38 -26.56 -3.83
CA VAL A 146 -19.05 -26.30 -4.38
C VAL A 146 -19.01 -26.79 -5.82
N TYR A 147 -18.33 -26.05 -6.68
CA TYR A 147 -18.06 -26.43 -8.06
C TYR A 147 -16.66 -25.99 -8.44
N ARG A 148 -16.07 -26.72 -9.38
CA ARG A 148 -14.89 -26.29 -10.14
C ARG A 148 -15.32 -25.77 -11.50
N ILE A 149 -14.54 -24.87 -12.07
CA ILE A 149 -14.73 -24.42 -13.45
C ILE A 149 -13.73 -25.18 -14.31
N GLN A 150 -14.22 -25.95 -15.27
CA GLN A 150 -13.41 -26.70 -16.22
C GLN A 150 -13.99 -26.46 -17.61
N ASP A 151 -13.16 -26.00 -18.56
CA ASP A 151 -13.58 -25.65 -19.93
C ASP A 151 -14.71 -24.60 -20.00
N GLY A 152 -14.78 -23.72 -18.99
CA GLY A 152 -15.83 -22.70 -18.86
C GLY A 152 -17.13 -23.22 -18.22
N GLU A 153 -17.26 -24.52 -18.00
CA GLU A 153 -18.43 -25.14 -17.38
C GLU A 153 -18.23 -25.35 -15.87
N LYS A 154 -19.30 -25.14 -15.11
CA LYS A 154 -19.31 -25.42 -13.67
C LYS A 154 -19.61 -26.89 -13.44
N LYS A 155 -18.62 -27.63 -12.94
CA LYS A 155 -18.73 -29.04 -12.57
C LYS A 155 -18.71 -29.17 -11.05
N PRO A 156 -19.59 -29.97 -10.43
CA PRO A 156 -19.54 -30.24 -9.01
C PRO A 156 -18.20 -30.88 -8.58
#